data_AF-A0A7W0SVL6-F1
#
_entry.id   AF-A0A7W0SVL6-F1
#
_cell.length_a   1.000
_cell.length_b   1.000
_cell.length_c   1.000
_cell.angle_alpha   90.00
_cell.angle_beta   90.00
_cell.angle_gamma   90.00
#
_symmetry.space_group_name_H-M   'P 1'
#
loop_
_entity.id
_entity.type
_entity.pdbx_description
1 polymer ?
#
loop_
_entity_poly.entity_id
_entity_poly.type
_entity_poly.pdbx_seq_one_letter_code
_entity_poly.pdbx_strand_id
1 'polypeptide(L)'
;MAFTSEATNLDPADTDIISDVYVKDLASGELTLVSTSDSGVKGNGSSFAPSLSADGSTVAFNSEATNLDPADTDDITDIYVKDLTTGEVMLVSTSDTGVKGNGVSFRSSLSADTDGTSDVVRAERVSTSRAPNVSAQDI
;
A
#
# COMPACT_ATOMS: atom_id res chain seq x y z
N MET A 1 8.42 13.67 -0.24
CA MET A 1 7.84 13.38 1.09
C MET A 1 6.50 12.69 0.87
N ALA A 2 6.24 11.55 1.51
CA ALA A 2 4.93 10.90 1.47
C ALA A 2 4.12 11.17 2.73
N PHE A 3 2.81 11.35 2.59
CA PHE A 3 1.88 11.60 3.70
C PHE A 3 0.45 11.18 3.35
N THR A 4 -0.42 11.10 4.36
CA THR A 4 -1.85 10.81 4.19
C THR A 4 -2.69 12.07 4.38
N SER A 5 -3.82 12.16 3.70
CA SER A 5 -4.74 13.30 3.82
C SER A 5 -6.18 12.89 3.52
N GLU A 6 -7.15 13.49 4.23
CA GLU A 6 -8.60 13.40 3.95
C GLU A 6 -9.11 14.67 3.24
N ALA A 7 -8.19 15.47 2.68
CA ALA A 7 -8.51 16.78 2.12
C ALA A 7 -8.96 16.67 0.66
N THR A 8 -10.21 17.08 0.41
CA THR A 8 -10.90 17.02 -0.89
C THR A 8 -10.39 18.02 -1.95
N ASN A 9 -9.23 18.66 -1.73
CA ASN A 9 -8.77 19.80 -2.54
C ASN A 9 -7.27 19.76 -2.84
N LEU A 10 -6.64 18.61 -2.64
CA LEU A 10 -5.23 18.39 -2.95
C LEU A 10 -5.03 17.84 -4.37
N ASP A 11 -6.03 17.15 -4.92
CA ASP A 11 -6.08 16.70 -6.31
C ASP A 11 -7.52 16.83 -6.85
N PRO A 12 -7.75 17.32 -8.08
CA PRO A 12 -9.09 17.38 -8.66
C PRO A 12 -9.82 16.02 -8.78
N ALA A 13 -9.07 14.91 -8.82
CA ALA A 13 -9.63 13.56 -8.80
C ALA A 13 -10.04 13.11 -7.39
N ASP A 14 -9.50 13.74 -6.34
CA ASP A 14 -9.87 13.49 -4.96
C ASP A 14 -10.94 14.47 -4.48
N THR A 15 -12.19 14.02 -4.55
CA THR A 15 -13.37 14.81 -4.16
C THR A 15 -14.06 14.31 -2.89
N ASP A 16 -13.50 13.31 -2.22
CA ASP A 16 -14.11 12.69 -1.05
C ASP A 16 -13.27 12.90 0.22
N ILE A 17 -13.80 12.43 1.36
CA ILE A 17 -13.17 12.58 2.68
C ILE A 17 -12.52 11.27 3.15
N ILE A 18 -12.21 10.38 2.21
CA ILE A 18 -11.50 9.14 2.50
C ILE A 18 -10.01 9.48 2.59
N SER A 19 -9.28 8.80 3.48
CA SER A 19 -7.83 9.00 3.58
C SER A 19 -7.15 8.52 2.31
N ASP A 20 -6.35 9.38 1.71
CA ASP A 20 -5.56 9.11 0.51
C ASP A 20 -4.07 9.34 0.75
N VAL A 21 -3.24 8.67 -0.05
CA VAL A 21 -1.79 8.79 0.02
C VAL A 21 -1.30 9.78 -1.02
N TYR A 22 -0.50 10.74 -0.57
CA TYR A 22 0.09 11.76 -1.41
C TYR A 22 1.61 11.75 -1.31
N VAL A 23 2.27 12.09 -2.41
CA VAL A 23 3.68 12.47 -2.42
C VAL A 23 3.82 13.93 -2.82
N LYS A 24 4.56 14.68 -2.00
CA LYS A 24 4.98 16.04 -2.31
C LYS A 24 6.46 16.07 -2.64
N ASP A 25 6.78 16.56 -3.83
CA ASP A 25 8.13 17.01 -4.17
C ASP A 25 8.39 18.32 -3.40
N LEU A 26 9.41 18.34 -2.56
CA LEU A 26 9.72 19.51 -1.73
C LEU A 26 10.57 20.55 -2.46
N ALA A 27 11.21 20.18 -3.57
CA ALA A 27 11.98 21.09 -4.42
C ALA A 27 11.08 21.83 -5.40
N SER A 28 10.17 21.13 -6.08
CA SER A 28 9.24 21.72 -7.07
C SER A 28 7.93 22.18 -6.44
N GLY A 29 7.52 21.58 -5.31
CA GLY A 29 6.22 21.79 -4.70
C GLY A 29 5.09 20.97 -5.32
N GLU A 30 5.39 20.15 -6.33
CA GLU A 30 4.44 19.25 -7.00
C GLU A 30 3.83 18.26 -6.02
N LEU A 31 2.55 17.97 -6.21
CA LEU A 31 1.77 17.05 -5.41
C LEU A 31 1.18 15.96 -6.30
N THR A 32 1.35 14.71 -5.88
CA THR A 32 0.89 13.54 -6.62
C THR A 32 -0.01 12.70 -5.74
N LEU A 33 -1.23 12.40 -6.20
CA LEU A 33 -2.11 11.41 -5.60
C LEU A 33 -1.62 9.99 -5.94
N VAL A 34 -1.12 9.29 -4.93
CA VAL A 34 -0.47 7.97 -5.08
C VAL A 34 -1.46 6.81 -5.01
N SER A 35 -2.53 6.93 -4.22
CA SER A 35 -3.59 5.92 -4.07
C SER A 35 -4.49 5.86 -5.32
N THR A 36 -3.89 5.62 -6.47
CA THR A 36 -4.53 5.51 -7.79
C THR A 36 -4.05 4.27 -8.51
N SER A 37 -4.90 3.69 -9.38
CA SER A 37 -4.52 2.62 -10.30
C SER A 37 -3.45 3.07 -11.32
N ASP A 38 -2.97 2.13 -12.13
CA ASP A 38 -2.06 2.40 -13.28
C ASP A 38 -2.62 3.42 -14.27
N SER A 39 -3.94 3.44 -14.41
CA SER A 39 -4.65 4.38 -15.29
C SER A 39 -4.96 5.73 -14.62
N GLY A 40 -4.48 5.94 -13.39
CA GLY A 40 -4.69 7.16 -12.62
C GLY A 40 -6.07 7.28 -11.99
N VAL A 41 -6.84 6.18 -11.90
CA VAL A 41 -8.15 6.19 -11.25
C VAL A 41 -7.95 6.12 -9.74
N LYS A 42 -8.57 7.04 -8.98
CA LYS A 42 -8.53 7.08 -7.52
C LYS A 42 -9.01 5.76 -6.89
N GLY A 43 -8.34 5.35 -5.83
CA GLY A 43 -8.73 4.24 -4.97
C GLY A 43 -10.13 4.44 -4.40
N ASN A 44 -10.95 3.40 -4.41
CA ASN A 44 -12.32 3.43 -3.89
C ASN A 44 -12.40 3.13 -2.37
N GLY A 45 -11.26 3.12 -1.68
CA GLY A 45 -11.14 2.78 -0.26
C GLY A 45 -9.98 3.52 0.42
N SER A 46 -9.93 3.44 1.75
CA SER A 46 -8.95 4.16 2.57
C SER A 46 -7.53 3.70 2.29
N SER A 47 -6.61 4.63 2.12
CA SER A 47 -5.17 4.38 1.93
C SER A 47 -4.33 5.10 2.97
N PHE A 48 -3.34 4.41 3.54
CA PHE A 48 -2.59 4.91 4.69
C PHE A 48 -1.19 4.31 4.90
N ALA A 49 -0.46 4.90 5.85
CA ALA A 49 0.90 4.52 6.27
C ALA A 49 1.90 4.37 5.10
N PRO A 50 2.12 5.44 4.31
CA PRO A 50 3.03 5.38 3.17
C PRO A 50 4.50 5.38 3.60
N SER A 51 5.33 4.75 2.76
CA SER A 51 6.79 4.74 2.84
C SER A 51 7.33 5.09 1.45
N LEU A 52 8.19 6.10 1.35
CA LEU A 52 8.81 6.57 0.11
C LEU A 52 10.26 6.07 0.03
N SER A 53 10.69 5.60 -1.14
CA SER A 53 12.08 5.21 -1.40
C SER A 53 13.04 6.40 -1.24
N ALA A 54 14.32 6.13 -1.00
CA ALA A 54 15.32 7.17 -0.77
C ALA A 54 15.53 8.09 -1.99
N ASP A 55 15.40 7.54 -3.19
CA ASP A 55 15.47 8.26 -4.46
C ASP A 55 14.13 8.92 -4.86
N GLY A 56 13.05 8.60 -4.15
CA GLY A 56 11.72 9.15 -4.38
C GLY A 56 10.99 8.56 -5.58
N SER A 57 11.46 7.47 -6.19
CA SER A 57 10.80 6.85 -7.36
C SER A 57 9.67 5.89 -7.01
N THR A 58 9.59 5.41 -5.77
CA THR A 58 8.67 4.32 -5.39
C THR A 58 8.01 4.59 -4.04
N VAL A 59 6.71 4.30 -3.93
CA VAL A 59 5.94 4.41 -2.68
C VAL A 59 5.28 3.10 -2.36
N ALA A 60 5.47 2.59 -1.15
CA ALA A 60 4.70 1.48 -0.60
C ALA A 60 3.64 2.02 0.38
N PHE A 61 2.41 1.54 0.30
CA PHE A 61 1.31 2.00 1.15
C PHE A 61 0.29 0.89 1.41
N ASN A 62 -0.56 1.08 2.42
CA ASN A 62 -1.64 0.16 2.76
C ASN A 62 -2.93 0.70 2.15
N SER A 63 -3.82 -0.16 1.65
CA SER A 63 -5.09 0.26 1.08
C SER A 63 -6.20 -0.76 1.28
N GLU A 64 -7.43 -0.30 1.54
CA GLU A 64 -8.68 -1.07 1.49
C GLU A 64 -9.36 -0.97 0.10
N ALA A 65 -8.71 -0.30 -0.87
CA ALA A 65 -9.27 -0.08 -2.19
C ALA A 65 -9.14 -1.33 -3.07
N THR A 66 -10.25 -1.74 -3.68
CA THR A 66 -10.36 -2.95 -4.51
C THR A 66 -10.11 -2.68 -6.00
N ASN A 67 -9.78 -1.44 -6.37
CA ASN A 67 -9.68 -0.98 -7.76
C ASN A 67 -8.29 -0.45 -8.12
N LEU A 68 -7.30 -0.63 -7.25
CA LEU A 68 -5.92 -0.23 -7.52
C LEU A 68 -5.24 -1.27 -8.42
N ASP A 69 -5.44 -2.55 -8.17
CA ASP A 69 -4.92 -3.67 -8.97
C ASP A 69 -6.06 -4.65 -9.30
N PRO A 70 -6.22 -5.12 -10.56
CA PRO A 70 -7.24 -6.11 -10.92
C PRO A 70 -7.14 -7.46 -10.19
N ALA A 71 -5.98 -7.78 -9.61
CA ALA A 71 -5.77 -8.97 -8.79
C ALA A 71 -6.38 -8.85 -7.39
N ASP A 72 -6.78 -7.64 -6.96
CA ASP A 72 -7.49 -7.43 -5.73
C ASP A 72 -8.98 -7.79 -5.89
N THR A 73 -9.45 -8.74 -5.07
CA THR A 73 -10.81 -9.29 -5.12
C THR A 73 -11.67 -9.00 -3.89
N ASP A 74 -11.17 -8.28 -2.90
CA ASP A 74 -11.90 -8.00 -1.64
C ASP A 74 -11.51 -6.65 -1.03
N ASP A 75 -12.20 -6.23 0.04
CA ASP A 75 -12.00 -4.95 0.73
C ASP A 75 -11.10 -5.05 1.97
N ILE A 76 -10.28 -6.10 2.07
CA ILE A 76 -9.32 -6.27 3.16
C ILE A 76 -8.11 -5.37 2.88
N THR A 77 -7.55 -4.77 3.94
CA THR A 77 -6.33 -3.96 3.80
C THR A 77 -5.17 -4.79 3.25
N ASP A 78 -4.60 -4.29 2.15
CA ASP A 78 -3.46 -4.85 1.45
C ASP A 78 -2.30 -3.87 1.33
N ILE A 79 -1.14 -4.38 0.94
CA ILE A 79 0.04 -3.57 0.66
C ILE A 79 0.20 -3.41 -0.85
N TYR A 80 0.23 -2.15 -1.27
CA TYR A 80 0.49 -1.75 -2.64
C TYR A 80 1.84 -1.06 -2.76
N VAL A 81 2.46 -1.21 -3.92
CA VAL A 81 3.66 -0.46 -4.31
C VAL A 81 3.39 0.25 -5.61
N LYS A 82 3.62 1.56 -5.64
CA LYS A 82 3.52 2.39 -6.84
C LYS A 82 4.87 2.92 -7.28
N ASP A 83 5.21 2.71 -8.53
CA ASP A 83 6.30 3.38 -9.22
C ASP A 83 5.82 4.75 -9.71
N LEU A 84 6.44 5.82 -9.20
CA LEU A 84 6.07 7.20 -9.51
C LEU A 84 6.62 7.68 -10.86
N THR A 85 7.52 6.93 -11.48
CA THR A 85 8.08 7.26 -12.81
C THR A 85 7.16 6.77 -13.92
N THR A 86 6.60 5.58 -13.75
CA THR A 86 5.76 4.89 -14.74
C THR A 86 4.28 4.98 -14.43
N GLY A 87 3.92 5.15 -13.15
CA GLY A 87 2.54 5.09 -12.66
C GLY A 87 2.04 3.69 -12.34
N GLU A 88 2.86 2.65 -12.58
CA GLU A 88 2.51 1.25 -12.31
C GLU A 88 2.32 1.00 -10.81
N VAL A 89 1.27 0.27 -10.46
CA VAL A 89 0.89 -0.15 -9.11
C VAL A 89 0.78 -1.66 -9.06
N MET A 90 1.28 -2.25 -7.99
CA MET A 90 1.26 -3.69 -7.78
C MET A 90 0.72 -4.03 -6.40
N LEU A 91 -0.14 -5.04 -6.33
CA LEU A 91 -0.50 -5.72 -5.09
C LEU A 91 0.65 -6.62 -4.61
N VAL A 92 1.28 -6.27 -3.49
CA VAL A 92 2.49 -6.96 -2.98
C VAL A 92 2.19 -7.89 -1.79
N SER A 93 1.00 -7.82 -1.20
CA SER A 93 0.50 -8.80 -0.22
C SER A 93 0.05 -10.11 -0.90
N THR A 94 0.88 -10.65 -1.80
CA THR A 94 0.64 -11.90 -2.53
C THR A 94 1.59 -13.01 -2.06
N SER A 95 1.24 -14.27 -2.32
CA SER A 95 2.16 -15.41 -2.20
C SER A 95 3.27 -15.33 -3.24
N ASP A 96 4.28 -16.18 -3.10
CA ASP A 96 5.34 -16.40 -4.10
C ASP A 96 4.82 -16.86 -5.49
N THR A 97 3.54 -17.25 -5.56
CA THR A 97 2.84 -17.60 -6.80
C THR A 97 1.85 -16.52 -7.26
N GLY A 98 1.89 -15.32 -6.67
CA GLY A 98 1.02 -14.19 -7.03
C GLY A 98 -0.43 -14.29 -6.52
N VAL A 99 -0.71 -15.18 -5.56
CA VAL A 99 -2.06 -15.30 -4.98
C VAL A 99 -2.21 -14.30 -3.84
N LYS A 100 -3.24 -13.44 -3.88
CA LYS A 100 -3.54 -12.49 -2.80
C LYS A 100 -3.61 -13.17 -1.43
N GLY A 101 -2.99 -12.54 -0.43
CA GLY A 101 -3.04 -12.93 0.96
C GLY A 101 -4.46 -12.81 1.51
N ASN A 102 -4.93 -13.83 2.21
CA ASN A 102 -6.31 -13.92 2.72
C ASN A 102 -6.49 -13.30 4.12
N GLY A 103 -5.65 -12.31 4.48
CA GLY A 103 -5.65 -11.67 5.78
C GLY A 103 -4.80 -10.42 5.77
N VAL A 104 -4.97 -9.56 6.78
CA VAL A 104 -4.40 -8.22 6.75
C VAL A 104 -2.87 -8.22 6.77
N SER A 105 -2.26 -7.44 5.88
CA SER A 105 -0.83 -7.16 5.85
C SER A 105 -0.56 -5.77 6.42
N PHE A 106 0.04 -5.70 7.61
CA PHE A 106 0.43 -4.44 8.23
C PHE A 106 1.95 -4.40 8.29
N ARG A 107 2.56 -3.47 7.52
CA ARG A 107 3.98 -3.03 7.47
C ARG A 107 4.55 -3.12 6.06
N SER A 108 4.40 -2.03 5.32
CA SER A 108 5.24 -1.70 4.18
C SER A 108 6.44 -0.88 4.66
N SER A 109 7.66 -1.37 4.48
CA SER A 109 8.88 -0.58 4.70
C SER A 109 9.76 -0.65 3.47
N LEU A 110 10.04 0.50 2.84
CA LEU A 110 11.15 0.64 1.92
C LEU A 110 12.39 0.98 2.76
N SER A 111 13.46 0.18 2.64
CA SER A 111 14.72 0.45 3.32
C SER A 111 15.45 1.58 2.59
N ALA A 112 15.91 2.61 3.31
CA ALA A 112 16.83 3.59 2.74
C ALA A 112 18.26 3.07 2.91
N ASP A 113 18.71 2.19 2.03
CA ASP A 113 20.09 1.71 2.05
C ASP A 113 20.91 2.40 0.96
N THR A 114 21.87 3.23 1.37
CA THR A 114 22.84 3.91 0.51
C THR A 114 23.94 2.99 -0.04
N ASP A 115 23.79 1.66 0.08
CA ASP A 115 24.83 0.67 -0.26
C ASP A 115 24.53 -0.24 -1.47
N GLY A 116 23.37 -0.10 -2.12
CA GLY A 116 23.08 -0.77 -3.40
C GLY A 116 22.69 -2.25 -3.29
N THR A 117 22.20 -2.70 -2.14
CA THR A 117 21.72 -4.09 -1.96
C THR A 117 20.21 -4.17 -1.73
N SER A 118 19.47 -4.34 -2.84
CA SER A 118 18.07 -4.80 -2.94
C SER A 118 17.00 -4.10 -2.08
N ASP A 119 16.19 -3.27 -2.73
CA ASP A 119 14.86 -2.82 -2.25
C ASP A 119 13.91 -4.03 -2.09
N VAL A 120 14.03 -4.77 -0.99
CA VAL A 120 13.12 -5.88 -0.71
C VAL A 120 11.87 -5.33 -0.04
N VAL A 121 10.80 -5.17 -0.80
CA VAL A 121 9.45 -5.06 -0.24
C VAL A 121 9.17 -6.36 0.50
N ARG A 122 9.28 -6.36 1.83
CA ARG A 122 8.89 -7.50 2.67
C ARG A 122 7.53 -7.23 3.29
N ALA A 123 6.49 -7.83 2.74
CA ALA A 123 5.22 -7.99 3.44
C ALA A 123 5.36 -9.11 4.47
N GLU A 124 5.58 -8.78 5.75
CA GLU A 124 5.59 -9.80 6.81
C GLU A 124 4.16 -10.14 7.24
N ARG A 125 3.80 -11.43 7.22
CA ARG A 125 2.50 -11.92 7.70
C ARG A 125 2.35 -11.64 9.19
N VAL A 126 1.39 -10.81 9.60
CA VAL A 126 0.89 -10.86 10.99
C VAL A 126 -0.05 -12.06 11.08
N SER A 127 0.53 -13.25 11.29
CA SER A 127 -0.26 -14.43 11.63
C SER A 127 -0.84 -14.20 13.02
N THR A 128 -2.11 -13.79 13.12
CA THR A 128 -2.83 -13.84 14.40
C THR A 128 -2.97 -15.31 14.78
N SER A 129 -2.01 -15.82 15.54
CA SER A 129 -2.09 -17.15 16.11
C SER A 129 -3.21 -17.14 17.15
N ARG A 130 -4.42 -17.51 16.73
CA ARG A 130 -5.34 -18.18 17.63
C ARG A 130 -5.43 -19.62 17.16
N ALA A 131 -4.53 -20.44 17.68
CA ALA A 131 -4.72 -21.88 17.64
C ALA A 131 -6.14 -22.19 18.16
N PRO A 132 -6.91 -23.08 17.50
CA PRO A 132 -8.06 -23.66 18.17
C PRO A 132 -7.51 -24.36 19.42
N ASN A 133 -7.97 -23.91 20.58
CA ASN A 133 -7.74 -24.57 21.83
C ASN A 133 -8.48 -25.92 21.75
N VAL A 134 -7.83 -26.95 21.19
CA VAL A 134 -8.36 -28.30 21.23
C VAL A 134 -8.17 -28.75 22.67
N SER A 135 -9.21 -28.58 23.48
CA SER A 135 -9.25 -29.15 24.82
C SER A 135 -9.25 -30.66 24.69
N ALA A 136 -8.07 -31.27 24.71
CA ALA A 136 -7.93 -32.65 25.11
C ALA A 136 -8.11 -32.69 26.62
N GLN A 137 -9.36 -32.83 27.07
CA GLN A 137 -9.70 -33.29 28.42
C GLN A 137 -10.95 -34.17 28.37
N ASP A 138 -10.72 -35.41 28.79
CA ASP A 138 -11.58 -36.23 29.63
C ASP A 138 -12.65 -37.15 29.01
N ILE A 139 -12.22 -38.42 28.93
CA ILE A 139 -12.93 -39.71 29.17
C ILE A 139 -13.75 -40.29 28.01
#